data_AF-A0A526VEC4-F1
#
_entry.id   AF-A0A526VEC4-F1
#
_cell.length_a   1.000
_cell.length_b   1.000
_cell.length_c   1.000
_cell.angle_alpha   90.00
_cell.angle_beta   90.00
_cell.angle_gamma   90.00
#
_symmetry.space_group_name_H-M   'P 1'
#
loop_
_entity.id
_entity.type
_entity.pdbx_description
1 polymer ?
#
loop_
_entity_poly.entity_id
_entity_poly.type
_entity_poly.pdbx_seq_one_letter_code
_entity_poly.pdbx_strand_id
1 'polypeptide(L)' 'IENGIIDSTGVLELVAFIEDHCGITVADADIVPANLDSLARITAFITAKAASLVAA' A
#
# COMPACT_ATOMS: atom_id res chain seq x y z
N ILE A 1 6.37 -17.43 -13.72
CA ILE A 1 6.42 -16.33 -12.74
C ILE A 1 5.15 -15.54 -12.99
N GLU A 2 4.05 -16.06 -12.47
CA GLU A 2 2.70 -15.50 -12.66
C GLU A 2 2.04 -15.62 -11.29
N ASN A 3 2.47 -14.76 -10.36
CA ASN A 3 1.82 -14.72 -9.06
C ASN A 3 0.76 -13.63 -9.07
N GLY A 4 -0.20 -13.78 -9.99
CA GLY A 4 -1.43 -12.98 -10.08
C GLY A 4 -2.32 -13.26 -8.86
N ILE A 5 -1.84 -12.94 -7.66
CA ILE A 5 -2.62 -13.02 -6.42
C ILE A 5 -3.53 -11.81 -6.28
N ILE A 6 -3.18 -10.68 -6.91
CA ILE A 6 -3.94 -9.44 -6.82
C ILE A 6 -4.35 -9.00 -8.24
N ASP A 7 -5.66 -9.00 -8.49
CA ASP A 7 -6.28 -8.36 -9.66
C ASP A 7 -6.44 -6.84 -9.42
N SER A 8 -6.70 -6.08 -10.47
CA SER A 8 -7.07 -4.66 -10.42
C SER A 8 -8.11 -4.31 -9.33
N THR A 9 -9.08 -5.19 -9.05
CA THR A 9 -10.05 -5.00 -7.97
C THR A 9 -9.45 -5.23 -6.59
N GLY A 10 -8.58 -6.24 -6.45
CA GLY A 10 -7.92 -6.58 -5.19
C GLY A 10 -6.94 -5.51 -4.71
N VAL A 11 -6.38 -4.71 -5.63
CA VAL A 11 -5.54 -3.55 -5.27
C VAL A 11 -6.35 -2.51 -4.49
N LEU A 12 -7.60 -2.24 -4.90
CA LEU A 12 -8.46 -1.26 -4.23
C LEU A 12 -8.85 -1.72 -2.83
N GLU A 13 -9.14 -3.01 -2.65
CA GLU A 13 -9.43 -3.57 -1.32
C GLU A 13 -8.19 -3.56 -0.41
N LEU A 14 -7.00 -3.85 -0.97
CA LEU A 14 -5.75 -3.74 -0.24
C LEU A 14 -5.48 -2.29 0.21
N VAL A 15 -5.73 -1.32 -0.68
CA VAL A 15 -5.61 0.09 -0.34
C VAL A 15 -6.57 0.45 0.80
N ALA A 16 -7.85 0.12 0.67
CA ALA A 16 -8.84 0.38 1.71
C ALA A 16 -8.47 -0.26 3.06
N PHE A 17 -7.97 -1.50 3.04
CA PHE A 17 -7.46 -2.20 4.23
C PHE A 17 -6.29 -1.46 4.86
N ILE A 18 -5.31 -1.01 4.06
CA ILE A 18 -4.15 -0.28 4.56
C ILE A 18 -4.59 1.05 5.19
N GLU A 19 -5.50 1.78 4.54
CA GLU A 19 -5.98 3.06 5.05
C GLU A 19 -6.73 2.91 6.37
N ASP A 20 -7.62 1.92 6.48
CA ASP A 20 -8.39 1.64 7.69
C ASP A 20 -7.50 1.14 8.85
N HIS A 21 -6.65 0.14 8.59
CA HIS A 21 -5.85 -0.49 9.65
C HIS A 21 -4.61 0.31 10.06
N CYS A 22 -3.99 1.03 9.13
CA CYS A 22 -2.75 1.77 9.41
C CYS A 22 -2.99 3.27 9.61
N GLY A 23 -4.19 3.78 9.33
CA GLY A 23 -4.53 5.20 9.50
C GLY A 23 -3.74 6.13 8.59
N ILE A 24 -3.26 5.62 7.45
CA ILE A 24 -2.53 6.41 6.44
C ILE A 24 -3.42 6.62 5.22
N THR A 25 -3.20 7.68 4.45
CA THR A 25 -3.88 7.89 3.17
C THR A 25 -3.00 7.41 2.02
N VAL A 26 -3.55 6.61 1.11
CA VAL A 26 -2.86 6.15 -0.11
C VAL A 26 -3.36 6.98 -1.29
N ALA A 27 -2.48 7.77 -1.91
CA ALA A 27 -2.86 8.53 -3.10
C ALA A 27 -2.90 7.63 -4.33
N ASP A 28 -3.64 8.01 -5.37
CA ASP A 28 -3.67 7.27 -6.65
C ASP A 28 -2.28 7.07 -7.25
N ALA A 29 -1.39 8.05 -7.10
CA ALA A 29 0.00 7.98 -7.54
C ALA A 29 0.84 6.95 -6.75
N ASP A 30 0.42 6.59 -5.54
CA ASP A 30 1.07 5.56 -4.73
C ASP A 30 0.62 4.13 -5.13
N ILE A 31 -0.48 4.01 -5.88
CA ILE A 31 -1.05 2.74 -6.35
C ILE A 31 -0.29 2.26 -7.59
N VAL A 32 0.98 1.94 -7.38
CA VAL A 32 1.88 1.45 -8.42
C VAL A 32 2.48 0.11 -8.00
N PRO A 33 2.82 -0.77 -8.95
CA PRO A 33 3.52 -2.03 -8.63
C PRO A 33 4.86 -1.76 -7.90
N ALA A 34 5.48 -0.60 -8.10
CA ALA A 34 6.65 -0.20 -7.33
C ALA A 34 6.40 -0.14 -5.80
N ASN A 35 5.15 0.01 -5.34
CA ASN A 35 4.80 0.00 -3.90
C ASN A 35 4.03 -1.26 -3.49
N LEU A 36 3.21 -1.83 -4.38
CA LEU A 36 2.20 -2.84 -4.04
C LEU A 36 2.47 -4.25 -4.61
N ASP A 37 3.52 -4.45 -5.39
CA ASP A 37 3.83 -5.73 -6.06
C ASP A 37 4.32 -6.84 -5.10
N SER A 38 4.73 -6.49 -3.88
CA SER A 38 5.24 -7.44 -2.89
C SER A 38 4.99 -6.97 -1.47
N LEU A 39 4.79 -7.91 -0.54
CA LEU A 39 4.62 -7.61 0.90
C LEU A 39 5.75 -6.73 1.45
N ALA A 40 7.00 -7.00 1.06
CA ALA A 40 8.14 -6.18 1.50
C ALA A 40 8.02 -4.70 1.09
N ARG A 41 7.51 -4.43 -0.12
CA ARG A 41 7.31 -3.06 -0.61
C ARG A 41 6.12 -2.40 0.07
N ILE A 42 5.04 -3.14 0.27
CA ILE A 42 3.86 -2.68 1.01
C ILE A 42 4.26 -2.27 2.43
N THR A 43 4.99 -3.14 3.15
CA THR A 43 5.45 -2.83 4.52
C THR A 43 6.38 -1.62 4.55
N ALA A 44 7.32 -1.51 3.60
CA ALA A 44 8.21 -0.36 3.52
C ALA A 44 7.44 0.95 3.27
N PHE A 45 6.47 0.93 2.35
CA PHE A 45 5.60 2.05 2.03
C PHE A 45 4.77 2.50 3.24
N ILE A 46 4.10 1.57 3.92
CA ILE A 46 3.31 1.85 5.12
C ILE A 46 4.19 2.47 6.21
N THR A 47 5.36 1.88 6.46
CA THR A 47 6.30 2.37 7.48
C THR A 47 6.77 3.79 7.18
N ALA A 48 7.09 4.09 5.92
CA ALA A 48 7.51 5.43 5.50
C ALA A 48 6.38 6.46 5.68
N LYS A 49 5.14 6.13 5.30
CA LYS A 49 3.99 7.03 5.52
C LYS A 49 3.68 7.25 6.99
N ALA A 50 3.67 6.19 7.79
CA ALA A 50 3.42 6.27 9.22
C ALA A 50 4.48 7.14 9.93
N ALA A 51 5.75 7.01 9.54
CA ALA A 51 6.83 7.86 10.05
C ALA A 51 6.62 9.33 9.66
N SER A 52 6.16 9.61 8.44
CA SER A 52 5.84 10.97 7.99
C SER A 52 4.66 11.58 8.74
N LEU A 53 3.71 10.77 9.24
CA LEU A 53 2.57 11.23 10.03
C LEU A 53 2.96 11.62 11.46
N VAL A 54 3.95 10.92 12.05
CA VAL A 54 4.47 11.21 13.40
C VAL A 54 5.44 12.40 13.42
N ALA A 55 6.07 12.70 12.28
CA ALA A 55 7.04 13.79 12.16
C ALA A 55 6.41 15.17 11.87
N ALA A 56 5.09 15.25 11.68
CA ALA A 56 4.32 16.45 11.40
C ALA A 56 3.53 16.92 12.63
#